data_AF-A0A4U8UIN5-F1
#
_entry.id   AF-A0A4U8UIN5-F1
#
_cell.length_a   1.000
_cell.length_b   1.000
_cell.length_c   1.000
_cell.angle_alpha   90.00
_cell.angle_beta   90.00
_cell.angle_gamma   90.00
#
_symmetry.space_group_name_H-M   'P 1'
#
loop_
_entity.id
_entity.type
_entity.pdbx_description
1 polymer ?
#
loop_
_entity_poly.entity_id
_entity_poly.type
_entity_poly.pdbx_seq_one_letter_code
_entity_poly.pdbx_strand_id
1 'polypeptide(L)'
;MFEALLSSTFALYKPVLRYSEHFFHVFEALKMRSLRDIAIITLLTNPENHYEDTFPEGSFYKTLCDNFLLSYRRLQIAFDLLETNIPVEEIQLHTNGAIDLLDFMNKLKKTLSPRQFLILAIYTGVGVDVNVKRQIYLHIMSQDEQLKLFRMARKMVKLGDHFLMSILKIVAYQKRLDAASDVTRAIVRQAVELDSFSTLRAVLKNLENTTHQSLDALFADLPCKPSKKIETLIRTFINCKQGKS
;
A
#
# COMPACT_ATOMS: atom_id res chain seq x y z
N MET A 1 -38.43 29.23 -11.04
CA MET A 1 -38.93 27.83 -11.18
C MET A 1 -37.85 26.77 -10.94
N PHE A 2 -36.56 27.06 -11.22
CA PHE A 2 -35.43 26.21 -10.83
C PHE A 2 -35.04 26.33 -9.34
N GLU A 3 -35.39 27.44 -8.67
CA GLU A 3 -35.16 27.65 -7.24
C GLU A 3 -36.12 26.87 -6.32
N ALA A 4 -37.31 26.52 -6.81
CA ALA A 4 -38.30 25.77 -6.02
C ALA A 4 -37.97 24.27 -5.92
N LEU A 5 -37.20 23.72 -6.87
CA LEU A 5 -36.75 22.32 -6.87
C LEU A 5 -35.51 22.08 -6.00
N LEU A 6 -34.75 23.15 -5.69
CA LEU A 6 -33.61 23.09 -4.76
C LEU A 6 -34.05 23.26 -3.30
N SER A 7 -35.20 23.90 -3.03
CA SER A 7 -35.64 24.13 -1.64
C SER A 7 -36.26 22.90 -0.96
N SER A 8 -36.80 21.93 -1.70
CA SER A 8 -37.48 20.77 -1.11
C SER A 8 -36.55 19.57 -0.87
N THR A 9 -35.42 19.48 -1.58
CA THR A 9 -34.39 18.46 -1.35
C THR A 9 -33.39 18.84 -0.24
N PHE A 10 -33.27 20.13 0.08
CA PHE A 10 -32.34 20.65 1.10
C PHE A 10 -32.89 20.72 2.52
N ALA A 11 -34.18 20.46 2.74
CA ALA A 11 -34.79 20.51 4.07
C ALA A 11 -34.32 19.39 5.04
N LEU A 12 -33.63 18.37 4.54
CA LEU A 12 -33.08 17.26 5.35
C LEU A 12 -31.58 17.41 5.69
N TYR A 13 -30.91 18.48 5.28
CA TYR A 13 -29.45 18.62 5.37
C TYR A 13 -28.97 19.82 6.20
N LYS A 14 -29.66 20.14 7.30
CA LYS A 14 -29.28 21.25 8.19
C LYS A 14 -27.94 21.09 8.95
N PRO A 15 -27.34 19.90 9.14
CA PRO A 15 -25.97 19.82 9.69
C PRO A 15 -24.87 20.06 8.64
N VAL A 16 -25.16 19.99 7.34
CA VAL A 16 -24.14 19.98 6.27
C VAL A 16 -23.72 21.39 5.82
N LEU A 17 -24.52 22.41 6.12
CA LEU A 17 -24.29 23.78 5.65
C LEU A 17 -23.30 24.60 6.50
N ARG A 18 -22.79 24.08 7.63
CA ARG A 18 -21.66 24.73 8.33
C ARG A 18 -20.29 24.41 7.72
N TYR A 19 -20.22 23.50 6.75
CA TYR A 19 -18.98 23.10 6.09
C TYR A 19 -18.76 23.81 4.73
N SER A 20 -19.73 24.54 4.19
CA SER A 20 -19.71 24.97 2.77
C SER A 20 -18.68 26.05 2.40
N GLU A 21 -18.23 26.90 3.32
CA GLU A 21 -17.24 27.95 3.00
C GLU A 21 -15.80 27.41 2.93
N HIS A 22 -15.47 26.35 3.67
CA HIS A 22 -14.19 25.64 3.49
C HIS A 22 -14.17 24.75 2.24
N PHE A 23 -15.33 24.25 1.81
CA PHE A 23 -15.42 23.44 0.59
C PHE A 23 -15.14 24.26 -0.68
N PHE A 24 -15.54 25.53 -0.74
CA PHE A 24 -15.39 26.32 -1.98
C PHE A 24 -13.93 26.61 -2.35
N HIS A 25 -13.07 26.90 -1.38
CA HIS A 25 -11.63 27.08 -1.65
C HIS A 25 -10.89 25.76 -1.88
N VAL A 26 -11.40 24.65 -1.35
CA VAL A 26 -10.90 23.30 -1.65
C VAL A 26 -11.17 22.94 -3.11
N PHE A 27 -12.29 23.37 -3.70
CA PHE A 27 -12.68 23.03 -5.07
C PHE A 27 -11.79 23.61 -6.19
N GLU A 28 -11.29 24.84 -6.05
CA GLU A 28 -10.41 25.44 -7.08
C GLU A 28 -9.01 24.79 -7.11
N ALA A 29 -8.57 24.14 -6.03
CA ALA A 29 -7.29 23.43 -5.97
C ALA A 29 -7.37 21.97 -6.48
N LEU A 30 -8.58 21.42 -6.66
CA LEU A 30 -8.79 20.00 -6.94
C LEU A 30 -8.88 19.73 -8.44
N LYS A 31 -7.73 19.41 -9.04
CA LYS A 31 -7.63 18.74 -10.35
C LYS A 31 -8.62 17.57 -10.44
N MET A 32 -9.68 17.69 -11.24
CA MET A 32 -10.60 16.63 -11.70
C MET A 32 -10.86 15.46 -10.72
N ARG A 33 -11.21 15.74 -9.46
CA ARG A 33 -11.60 14.70 -8.49
C ARG A 33 -13.11 14.61 -8.38
N SER A 34 -13.65 13.41 -8.21
CA SER A 34 -15.08 13.27 -7.93
C SER A 34 -15.39 13.78 -6.52
N LEU A 35 -16.56 14.40 -6.35
CA LEU A 35 -17.10 14.85 -5.06
C LEU A 35 -17.05 13.75 -3.98
N ARG A 36 -17.33 12.52 -4.40
CA ARG A 36 -17.27 11.32 -3.57
C ARG A 36 -15.86 11.07 -3.03
N ASP A 37 -14.84 11.16 -3.88
CA ASP A 37 -13.47 10.87 -3.46
C ASP A 37 -12.96 11.95 -2.49
N ILE A 38 -13.31 13.22 -2.75
CA ILE A 38 -13.00 14.33 -1.84
C ILE A 38 -13.63 14.09 -0.47
N ALA A 39 -14.90 13.71 -0.44
CA ALA A 39 -15.62 13.42 0.80
C ALA A 39 -14.99 12.27 1.58
N ILE A 40 -14.70 11.13 0.93
CA ILE A 40 -14.08 9.96 1.57
C ILE A 40 -12.69 10.30 2.11
N ILE A 41 -11.85 10.92 1.30
CA ILE A 41 -10.49 11.29 1.69
C ILE A 41 -10.54 12.24 2.90
N THR A 42 -11.31 13.32 2.80
CA THR A 42 -11.42 14.32 3.87
C THR A 42 -11.95 13.70 5.16
N LEU A 43 -12.96 12.83 5.05
CA LEU A 43 -13.52 12.11 6.19
C LEU A 43 -12.45 11.25 6.88
N LEU A 44 -11.65 10.52 6.13
CA LEU A 44 -10.77 9.49 6.67
C LEU A 44 -9.34 9.95 6.95
N THR A 45 -8.92 11.10 6.42
CA THR A 45 -7.62 11.70 6.77
C THR A 45 -7.71 12.62 7.99
N ASN A 46 -8.91 12.95 8.47
CA ASN A 46 -9.10 13.68 9.72
C ASN A 46 -9.26 12.70 10.89
N PRO A 47 -8.36 12.72 11.90
CA PRO A 47 -8.37 11.77 13.01
C PRO A 47 -9.59 11.89 13.95
N GLU A 48 -10.34 13.00 13.89
CA GLU A 48 -11.52 13.22 14.73
C GLU A 48 -12.79 12.50 14.21
N ASN A 49 -12.72 11.92 13.02
CA ASN A 49 -13.88 11.31 12.38
C ASN A 49 -13.98 9.81 12.69
N HIS A 50 -15.11 9.40 13.25
CA HIS A 50 -15.48 8.01 13.48
C HIS A 50 -16.52 7.56 12.45
N TYR A 51 -16.07 7.25 11.23
CA TYR A 51 -16.98 6.83 10.15
C TYR A 51 -17.68 5.51 10.47
N GLU A 52 -17.08 4.68 11.33
CA GLU A 52 -17.62 3.40 11.76
C GLU A 52 -18.94 3.55 12.51
N ASP A 53 -19.10 4.63 13.26
CA ASP A 53 -20.33 4.99 13.98
C ASP A 53 -21.36 5.64 13.07
N THR A 54 -20.91 6.17 11.93
CA THR A 54 -21.75 6.90 10.98
C THR A 54 -22.40 5.97 9.95
N PHE A 55 -21.69 4.94 9.50
CA PHE A 55 -22.15 4.04 8.44
C PHE A 55 -22.35 2.60 8.94
N PRO A 56 -23.54 2.01 8.73
CA PRO A 56 -23.82 0.65 9.18
C PRO A 56 -22.97 -0.39 8.45
N GLU A 57 -22.72 -1.51 9.12
CA GLU A 57 -22.00 -2.65 8.54
C GLU A 57 -22.63 -3.13 7.24
N GLY A 58 -21.78 -3.50 6.27
CA GLY A 58 -22.21 -3.93 4.94
C GLY A 58 -22.74 -2.82 4.03
N SER A 59 -22.87 -1.58 4.52
CA SER A 59 -23.26 -0.47 3.65
C SER A 59 -22.21 -0.16 2.60
N PHE A 60 -22.67 0.35 1.46
CA PHE A 60 -21.81 0.76 0.37
C PHE A 60 -20.75 1.77 0.84
N TYR A 61 -21.15 2.81 1.58
CA TYR A 61 -20.23 3.85 2.04
C TYR A 61 -19.21 3.34 3.06
N LYS A 62 -19.61 2.46 3.99
CA LYS A 62 -18.66 1.80 4.91
C LYS A 62 -17.63 0.99 4.12
N THR A 63 -18.09 0.21 3.13
CA THR A 63 -17.19 -0.57 2.25
C THR A 63 -16.16 0.32 1.53
N LEU A 64 -16.58 1.48 1.03
CA LEU A 64 -15.64 2.42 0.40
C LEU A 64 -14.59 2.93 1.40
N CYS A 65 -15.02 3.26 2.62
CA CYS A 65 -14.13 3.75 3.67
C CYS A 65 -13.16 2.67 4.17
N ASP A 66 -13.64 1.45 4.37
CA ASP A 66 -12.82 0.30 4.75
C ASP A 66 -11.73 0.03 3.70
N ASN A 67 -12.10 0.08 2.41
CA ASN A 67 -11.16 -0.09 1.31
C ASN A 67 -10.14 1.05 1.25
N PHE A 68 -10.57 2.30 1.49
CA PHE A 68 -9.67 3.43 1.59
C PHE A 68 -8.64 3.21 2.70
N LEU A 69 -9.09 2.96 3.94
CA LEU A 69 -8.22 2.80 5.10
C LEU A 69 -7.22 1.65 4.92
N LEU A 70 -7.67 0.52 4.36
CA LEU A 70 -6.78 -0.60 4.08
C LEU A 70 -5.65 -0.20 3.13
N SER A 71 -5.95 0.55 2.07
CA SER A 71 -4.94 1.04 1.12
C SER A 71 -4.09 2.19 1.69
N TYR A 72 -4.67 3.06 2.51
CA TYR A 72 -4.01 4.20 3.14
C TYR A 72 -3.00 3.76 4.20
N ARG A 73 -3.32 2.73 4.99
CA ARG A 73 -2.40 2.14 5.99
C ARG A 73 -1.08 1.68 5.38
N ARG A 74 -1.11 1.16 4.15
CA ARG A 74 0.11 0.76 3.41
C ARG A 74 0.98 1.96 3.07
N LEU A 75 0.35 3.09 2.73
CA LEU A 75 1.05 4.35 2.48
C LEU A 75 1.62 4.92 3.79
N GLN A 76 0.86 4.91 4.89
CA GLN A 76 1.34 5.39 6.19
C GLN A 76 2.66 4.72 6.59
N ILE A 77 2.70 3.39 6.57
CA ILE A 77 3.93 2.64 6.89
C ILE A 77 5.11 3.04 6.01
N ALA A 78 4.87 3.25 4.71
CA ALA A 78 5.92 3.67 3.80
C ALA A 78 6.37 5.11 4.08
N PHE A 79 5.44 6.04 4.26
CA PHE A 79 5.71 7.47 4.46
C PHE A 79 6.32 7.79 5.83
N ASP A 80 5.99 7.01 6.86
CA ASP A 80 6.68 7.05 8.15
C ASP A 80 8.19 6.79 7.97
N LEU A 81 8.56 5.84 7.10
CA LEU A 81 9.96 5.55 6.75
C LEU A 81 10.58 6.60 5.83
N LEU A 82 9.76 7.33 5.07
CA LEU A 82 10.23 8.45 4.25
C LEU A 82 10.47 9.72 5.07
N GLU A 83 10.01 9.74 6.33
CA GLU A 83 10.00 10.91 7.21
C GLU A 83 9.30 12.11 6.54
N THR A 84 8.19 11.85 5.85
CA THR A 84 7.42 12.87 5.13
C THR A 84 5.91 12.58 5.14
N ASN A 85 5.11 13.59 4.86
CA ASN A 85 3.64 13.46 4.84
C ASN A 85 3.16 12.87 3.53
N ILE A 86 2.05 12.12 3.59
CA ILE A 86 1.35 11.64 2.40
C ILE A 86 0.73 12.86 1.69
N PRO A 87 1.03 13.11 0.40
CA PRO A 87 0.39 14.17 -0.38
C PRO A 87 -1.05 13.77 -0.73
N VAL A 88 -1.98 14.09 0.18
CA VAL A 88 -3.41 13.75 0.08
C VAL A 88 -4.04 14.32 -1.20
N GLU A 89 -3.53 15.46 -1.67
CA GLU A 89 -3.86 16.14 -2.92
C GLU A 89 -3.40 15.41 -4.20
N GLU A 90 -2.64 14.32 -4.08
CA GLU A 90 -2.31 13.43 -5.20
C GLU A 90 -3.12 12.12 -5.23
N ILE A 91 -3.75 11.74 -4.10
CA ILE A 91 -4.58 10.53 -3.96
C ILE A 91 -5.81 10.53 -4.88
N GLN A 92 -5.92 9.51 -5.74
CA GLN A 92 -7.14 9.18 -6.45
C GLN A 92 -7.69 7.84 -5.98
N LEU A 93 -9.01 7.67 -6.06
CA LEU A 93 -9.68 6.44 -5.65
C LEU A 93 -10.24 5.70 -6.86
N HIS A 94 -10.17 4.37 -6.80
CA HIS A 94 -10.97 3.51 -7.66
C HIS A 94 -12.47 3.60 -7.30
N THR A 95 -13.31 3.02 -8.14
CA THR A 95 -14.76 2.98 -7.91
C THR A 95 -15.18 2.25 -6.63
N ASN A 96 -14.32 1.38 -6.09
CA ASN A 96 -14.51 0.67 -4.83
C ASN A 96 -13.96 1.41 -3.60
N GLY A 97 -13.44 2.63 -3.74
CA GLY A 97 -12.91 3.44 -2.64
C GLY A 97 -11.45 3.17 -2.25
N ALA A 98 -10.81 2.13 -2.81
CA ALA A 98 -9.38 1.91 -2.60
C ALA A 98 -8.56 2.97 -3.35
N ILE A 99 -7.40 3.35 -2.80
CA ILE A 99 -6.47 4.26 -3.46
C ILE A 99 -5.92 3.61 -4.73
N ASP A 100 -5.94 4.35 -5.85
CA ASP A 100 -5.21 3.99 -7.05
C ASP A 100 -3.72 4.20 -6.82
N LEU A 101 -3.09 3.19 -6.22
CA LEU A 101 -1.67 3.21 -5.89
C LEU A 101 -0.79 3.33 -7.13
N LEU A 102 -1.23 2.87 -8.31
CA LEU A 102 -0.42 2.95 -9.52
C LEU A 102 -0.36 4.39 -10.04
N ASP A 103 -1.52 5.04 -10.13
CA ASP A 103 -1.60 6.46 -10.47
C ASP A 103 -0.83 7.32 -9.46
N PHE A 104 -1.05 7.06 -8.15
CA PHE A 104 -0.35 7.75 -7.08
C PHE A 104 1.19 7.62 -7.20
N MET A 105 1.69 6.39 -7.41
CA MET A 105 3.12 6.13 -7.63
C MET A 105 3.67 6.88 -8.84
N ASN A 106 2.91 6.96 -9.94
CA ASN A 106 3.34 7.64 -11.16
C ASN A 106 3.44 9.16 -10.98
N LYS A 107 2.51 9.77 -10.23
CA LYS A 107 2.57 11.19 -9.87
C LYS A 107 3.79 11.51 -9.01
N LEU A 108 4.08 10.66 -8.02
CA LEU A 108 5.18 10.89 -7.08
C LEU A 108 6.57 10.56 -7.62
N LYS A 109 6.67 9.77 -8.69
CA LYS A 109 7.97 9.35 -9.25
C LYS A 109 8.90 10.52 -9.59
N LYS A 110 8.35 11.69 -9.95
CA LYS A 110 9.13 12.88 -10.32
C LYS A 110 9.53 13.75 -9.13
N THR A 111 8.82 13.64 -8.01
CA THR A 111 9.03 14.49 -6.83
C THR A 111 9.86 13.80 -5.75
N LEU A 112 9.77 12.47 -5.67
CA LEU A 112 10.54 11.68 -4.70
C LEU A 112 11.97 11.45 -5.17
N SER A 113 12.92 11.44 -4.21
CA SER A 113 14.27 10.97 -4.49
C SER A 113 14.27 9.48 -4.87
N PRO A 114 15.28 8.99 -5.62
CA PRO A 114 15.36 7.57 -6.00
C PRO A 114 15.26 6.62 -4.79
N ARG A 115 15.88 6.99 -3.66
CA ARG A 115 15.78 6.27 -2.38
C ARG A 115 14.34 6.20 -1.87
N GLN A 116 13.64 7.34 -1.83
CA GLN A 116 12.26 7.42 -1.33
C GLN A 116 11.30 6.63 -2.22
N PHE A 117 11.44 6.79 -3.54
CA PHE A 117 10.66 6.04 -4.50
C PHE A 117 10.88 4.53 -4.36
N LEU A 118 12.13 4.08 -4.13
CA LEU A 118 12.42 2.66 -3.92
C LEU A 118 11.76 2.10 -2.65
N ILE A 119 11.80 2.82 -1.54
CA ILE A 119 11.10 2.43 -0.29
C ILE A 119 9.61 2.28 -0.58
N LEU A 120 9.00 3.29 -1.19
CA LEU A 120 7.58 3.28 -1.51
C LEU A 120 7.21 2.12 -2.46
N ALA A 121 8.03 1.83 -3.46
CA ALA A 121 7.84 0.72 -4.40
C ALA A 121 8.00 -0.67 -3.75
N ILE A 122 8.83 -0.79 -2.71
CA ILE A 122 8.98 -2.02 -1.93
C ILE A 122 7.74 -2.26 -1.08
N TYR A 123 7.29 -1.26 -0.33
CA TYR A 123 6.18 -1.40 0.62
C TYR A 123 4.82 -1.51 -0.08
N THR A 124 4.56 -0.70 -1.10
CA THR A 124 3.31 -0.81 -1.88
C THR A 124 3.30 -2.02 -2.82
N GLY A 125 4.48 -2.44 -3.30
CA GLY A 125 4.58 -3.53 -4.28
C GLY A 125 3.97 -3.21 -5.64
N VAL A 126 3.71 -1.93 -5.93
CA VAL A 126 3.05 -1.48 -7.17
C VAL A 126 4.07 -0.99 -8.20
N GLY A 127 3.82 -1.30 -9.47
CA GLY A 127 4.45 -0.63 -10.62
C GLY A 127 5.93 -0.90 -10.88
N VAL A 128 6.63 -1.66 -10.02
CA VAL A 128 8.08 -1.85 -10.15
C VAL A 128 8.48 -3.29 -9.84
N ASP A 129 9.00 -4.02 -10.83
CA ASP A 129 9.54 -5.36 -10.61
C ASP A 129 10.92 -5.33 -9.93
N VAL A 130 11.44 -6.51 -9.56
CA VAL A 130 12.72 -6.62 -8.85
C VAL A 130 13.92 -6.14 -9.67
N ASN A 131 13.89 -6.25 -11.00
CA ASN A 131 14.98 -5.82 -11.86
C ASN A 131 15.02 -4.29 -11.95
N VAL A 132 13.87 -3.64 -12.06
CA VAL A 132 13.77 -2.18 -12.03
C VAL A 132 14.16 -1.65 -10.64
N LYS A 133 13.72 -2.31 -9.54
CA LYS A 133 14.18 -1.99 -8.17
C LYS A 133 15.71 -2.07 -8.06
N ARG A 134 16.32 -3.09 -8.68
CA ARG A 134 17.79 -3.26 -8.72
C ARG A 134 18.47 -2.15 -9.51
N GLN A 135 17.93 -1.78 -10.67
CA GLN A 135 18.48 -0.66 -11.45
C GLN A 135 18.44 0.65 -10.67
N ILE A 136 17.33 0.93 -9.98
CA ILE A 136 17.22 2.10 -9.10
C ILE A 136 18.31 2.06 -8.02
N TYR A 137 18.44 0.93 -7.32
CA TYR A 137 19.37 0.80 -6.20
C TYR A 137 20.84 0.87 -6.62
N LEU A 138 21.24 0.14 -7.68
CA LEU A 138 22.65 0.01 -8.06
C LEU A 138 23.14 1.08 -9.03
N HIS A 139 22.27 1.67 -9.85
CA HIS A 139 22.68 2.53 -10.96
C HIS A 139 22.14 3.96 -10.88
N ILE A 140 21.02 4.20 -10.19
CA ILE A 140 20.43 5.55 -10.07
C ILE A 140 20.79 6.19 -8.73
N MET A 141 20.68 5.42 -7.64
CA MET A 141 21.01 5.92 -6.30
C MET A 141 22.52 6.13 -6.14
N SER A 142 22.89 7.26 -5.54
CA SER A 142 24.27 7.50 -5.09
C SER A 142 24.70 6.52 -3.98
N GLN A 143 26.00 6.33 -3.80
CA GLN A 143 26.54 5.47 -2.72
C GLN A 143 26.07 5.93 -1.34
N ASP A 144 25.99 7.24 -1.11
CA ASP A 144 25.47 7.83 0.11
C ASP A 144 24.00 7.48 0.37
N GLU A 145 23.16 7.53 -0.67
CA GLU A 145 21.76 7.13 -0.57
C GLU A 145 21.62 5.63 -0.29
N GLN A 146 22.43 4.79 -0.94
CA GLN A 146 22.46 3.35 -0.69
C GLN A 146 22.86 3.05 0.77
N LEU A 147 23.91 3.72 1.27
CA LEU A 147 24.36 3.61 2.66
C LEU A 147 23.29 4.06 3.65
N LYS A 148 22.62 5.19 3.39
CA LYS A 148 21.51 5.68 4.22
C LYS A 148 20.37 4.67 4.27
N LEU A 149 19.95 4.14 3.11
CA LEU A 149 18.90 3.13 3.02
C LEU A 149 19.27 1.84 3.75
N PHE A 150 20.50 1.37 3.58
CA PHE A 150 20.99 0.17 4.27
C PHE A 150 21.05 0.36 5.79
N ARG A 151 21.51 1.52 6.28
CA ARG A 151 21.52 1.87 7.71
C ARG A 151 20.11 1.91 8.29
N MET A 152 19.16 2.50 7.57
CA MET A 152 17.75 2.52 7.96
C MET A 152 17.18 1.10 8.07
N ALA A 153 17.38 0.27 7.04
CA ALA A 153 16.96 -1.12 7.06
C ALA A 153 17.58 -1.91 8.23
N ARG A 154 18.84 -1.62 8.58
CA ARG A 154 19.50 -2.25 9.73
C ARG A 154 18.92 -1.80 11.06
N LYS A 155 18.48 -0.54 11.18
CA LYS A 155 17.75 -0.06 12.36
C LYS A 155 16.41 -0.79 12.50
N MET A 156 15.65 -0.94 11.41
CA MET A 156 14.38 -1.69 11.41
C MET A 156 14.56 -3.13 11.88
N VAL A 157 15.63 -3.81 11.42
CA VAL A 157 15.96 -5.17 11.88
C VAL A 157 16.20 -5.24 13.39
N LYS A 158 16.81 -4.21 14.00
CA LYS A 158 16.98 -4.16 15.46
C LYS A 158 15.66 -4.01 16.21
N LEU A 159 14.62 -3.52 15.54
CA LEU A 159 13.26 -3.40 16.05
C LEU A 159 12.39 -4.63 15.70
N GLY A 160 12.97 -5.66 15.08
CA GLY A 160 12.28 -6.89 14.67
C GLY A 160 11.64 -6.85 13.29
N ASP A 161 11.68 -5.73 12.56
CA ASP A 161 11.21 -5.66 11.17
C ASP A 161 12.36 -6.03 10.21
N HIS A 162 12.25 -7.24 9.64
CA HIS A 162 13.22 -7.77 8.68
C HIS A 162 12.86 -7.52 7.21
N PHE A 163 11.73 -6.88 6.93
CA PHE A 163 11.15 -6.79 5.60
C PHE A 163 12.04 -6.00 4.65
N LEU A 164 12.26 -4.71 4.93
CA LEU A 164 13.05 -3.85 4.06
C LEU A 164 14.46 -4.40 3.83
N MET A 165 15.14 -4.84 4.90
CA MET A 165 16.51 -5.39 4.79
C MET A 165 16.56 -6.62 3.88
N SER A 166 15.58 -7.52 3.99
CA SER A 166 15.59 -8.75 3.22
C SER A 166 15.26 -8.49 1.76
N ILE A 167 14.32 -7.59 1.47
CA ILE A 167 14.05 -7.16 0.09
C ILE A 167 15.27 -6.46 -0.52
N LEU A 168 15.96 -5.59 0.23
CA LEU A 168 17.20 -4.96 -0.25
C LEU A 168 18.29 -5.99 -0.55
N LYS A 169 18.40 -7.06 0.24
CA LYS A 169 19.36 -8.15 -0.05
C LYS A 169 19.00 -8.94 -1.31
N ILE A 170 17.71 -9.16 -1.59
CA ILE A 170 17.27 -9.74 -2.86
C ILE A 170 17.61 -8.79 -4.03
N VAL A 171 17.30 -7.51 -3.87
CA VAL A 171 17.50 -6.48 -4.88
C VAL A 171 18.99 -6.31 -5.19
N ALA A 172 19.84 -6.14 -4.19
CA ALA A 172 21.27 -5.88 -4.35
C ALA A 172 22.09 -7.14 -4.67
N TYR A 173 21.80 -8.27 -4.01
CA TYR A 173 22.67 -9.46 -4.02
C TYR A 173 22.01 -10.72 -4.57
N GLN A 174 20.77 -10.63 -5.07
CA GLN A 174 19.97 -11.80 -5.48
C GLN A 174 19.87 -12.88 -4.39
N LYS A 175 19.87 -12.44 -3.13
CA LYS A 175 19.94 -13.35 -1.98
C LYS A 175 18.81 -14.38 -2.03
N ARG A 176 19.18 -15.66 -1.89
CA ARG A 176 18.22 -16.75 -1.65
C ARG A 176 17.70 -16.71 -0.22
N LEU A 177 16.43 -17.07 -0.07
CA LEU A 177 15.71 -17.10 1.20
C LEU A 177 15.29 -18.53 1.50
N ASP A 178 15.66 -19.04 2.66
CA ASP A 178 15.24 -20.36 3.13
C ASP A 178 13.75 -20.34 3.47
N ALA A 179 12.96 -21.20 2.81
CA ALA A 179 11.52 -21.32 3.07
C ALA A 179 11.21 -21.80 4.49
N ALA A 180 12.12 -22.53 5.15
CA ALA A 180 11.95 -23.00 6.51
C ALA A 180 12.24 -21.93 7.59
N SER A 181 12.83 -20.79 7.21
CA SER A 181 13.22 -19.75 8.15
C SER A 181 12.03 -18.92 8.64
N ASP A 182 11.94 -18.71 9.95
CA ASP A 182 10.93 -17.82 10.56
C ASP A 182 11.04 -16.37 10.04
N VAL A 183 12.23 -15.92 9.68
CA VAL A 183 12.45 -14.61 9.06
C VAL A 183 11.76 -14.55 7.70
N THR A 184 11.89 -15.59 6.87
CA THR A 184 11.20 -15.69 5.58
C THR A 184 9.69 -15.72 5.75
N ARG A 185 9.19 -16.46 6.75
CA ARG A 185 7.76 -16.47 7.11
C ARG A 185 7.27 -15.07 7.49
N ALA A 186 7.99 -14.35 8.34
CA ALA A 186 7.65 -12.98 8.72
C ALA A 186 7.61 -12.03 7.51
N ILE A 187 8.58 -12.13 6.60
CA ILE A 187 8.62 -11.33 5.35
C ILE A 187 7.43 -11.63 4.46
N VAL A 188 7.07 -12.91 4.29
CA VAL A 188 5.91 -13.32 3.50
C VAL A 188 4.62 -12.79 4.13
N ARG A 189 4.46 -12.93 5.46
CA ARG A 189 3.30 -12.41 6.19
C ARG A 189 3.14 -10.91 5.99
N GLN A 190 4.23 -10.14 6.15
CA GLN A 190 4.21 -8.70 5.96
C GLN A 190 3.93 -8.32 4.49
N ALA A 191 4.47 -9.05 3.52
CA ALA A 191 4.14 -8.83 2.11
C ALA A 191 2.65 -9.08 1.79
N VAL A 192 2.03 -10.07 2.45
CA VAL A 192 0.61 -10.39 2.30
C VAL A 192 -0.26 -9.35 2.99
N GLU A 193 0.07 -8.94 4.21
CA GLU A 193 -0.65 -7.89 4.95
C GLU A 193 -0.63 -6.56 4.18
N LEU A 194 0.52 -6.22 3.61
CA LEU A 194 0.68 -5.04 2.76
C LEU A 194 0.14 -5.24 1.34
N ASP A 195 -0.27 -6.47 0.96
CA ASP A 195 -0.70 -6.85 -0.40
C ASP A 195 0.31 -6.39 -1.47
N SER A 196 1.59 -6.48 -1.11
CA SER A 196 2.73 -5.99 -1.87
C SER A 196 3.11 -7.01 -2.95
N PHE A 197 2.27 -7.10 -3.99
CA PHE A 197 2.30 -8.19 -4.97
C PHE A 197 3.66 -8.39 -5.65
N SER A 198 4.26 -7.33 -6.21
CA SER A 198 5.55 -7.48 -6.92
C SER A 198 6.69 -7.86 -5.98
N THR A 199 6.63 -7.41 -4.73
CA THR A 199 7.59 -7.73 -3.68
C THR A 199 7.44 -9.18 -3.23
N LEU A 200 6.21 -9.64 -2.97
CA LEU A 200 5.94 -11.05 -2.67
C LEU A 200 6.42 -11.95 -3.82
N ARG A 201 6.12 -11.59 -5.06
CA ARG A 201 6.61 -12.35 -6.24
C ARG A 201 8.13 -12.43 -6.27
N ALA A 202 8.84 -11.37 -5.90
CA ALA A 202 10.29 -11.38 -5.81
C ALA A 202 10.80 -12.30 -4.68
N VAL A 203 10.15 -12.28 -3.51
CA VAL A 203 10.45 -13.19 -2.39
C VAL A 203 10.27 -14.64 -2.84
N LEU A 204 9.11 -15.01 -3.39
CA LEU A 204 8.82 -16.38 -3.81
C LEU A 204 9.79 -16.92 -4.87
N LYS A 205 10.22 -16.07 -5.82
CA LYS A 205 11.21 -16.44 -6.84
C LYS A 205 12.61 -16.73 -6.28
N ASN A 206 12.92 -16.18 -5.11
CA ASN A 206 14.22 -16.34 -4.46
C ASN A 206 14.19 -17.37 -3.32
N LEU A 207 13.10 -18.12 -3.15
CA LEU A 207 13.02 -19.18 -2.16
C LEU A 207 13.88 -20.40 -2.53
N GLU A 208 14.54 -20.95 -1.52
CA GLU A 208 15.20 -22.27 -1.54
C GLU A 208 14.57 -23.19 -0.49
N ASN A 209 14.97 -24.47 -0.47
CA ASN A 209 14.42 -25.50 0.43
C ASN A 209 12.89 -25.63 0.37
N THR A 210 12.29 -25.49 -0.81
CA THR A 210 10.82 -25.49 -1.00
C THR A 210 10.21 -26.90 -0.96
N THR A 211 10.36 -27.62 0.15
CA THR A 211 9.67 -28.90 0.42
C THR A 211 8.20 -28.66 0.76
N HIS A 212 7.35 -29.69 0.68
CA HIS A 212 5.93 -29.58 1.07
C HIS A 212 5.76 -29.02 2.48
N GLN A 213 6.47 -29.59 3.46
CA GLN A 213 6.43 -29.16 4.86
C GLN A 213 6.89 -27.71 5.04
N SER A 214 7.95 -27.28 4.34
CA SER A 214 8.43 -25.90 4.43
C SER A 214 7.42 -24.91 3.85
N LEU A 215 6.73 -25.26 2.77
CA LEU A 215 5.73 -24.40 2.13
C LEU A 215 4.46 -24.33 2.95
N ASP A 216 4.00 -25.44 3.51
CA ASP A 216 2.87 -25.46 4.45
C ASP A 216 3.16 -24.55 5.64
N ALA A 217 4.35 -24.68 6.25
CA ALA A 217 4.76 -23.83 7.35
C ALA A 217 4.94 -22.36 6.94
N LEU A 218 5.36 -22.07 5.70
CA LEU A 218 5.58 -20.70 5.20
C LEU A 218 4.27 -19.92 5.07
N PHE A 219 3.20 -20.61 4.65
CA PHE A 219 1.88 -20.00 4.43
C PHE A 219 0.88 -20.32 5.55
N ALA A 220 1.30 -21.02 6.59
CA ALA A 220 0.52 -21.18 7.82
C ALA A 220 0.26 -19.82 8.48
N ASP A 221 -0.96 -19.66 9.00
CA ASP A 221 -1.36 -18.52 9.85
C ASP A 221 -1.13 -17.14 9.23
N LEU A 222 -1.45 -16.97 7.94
CA LEU A 222 -1.45 -15.65 7.31
C LEU A 222 -2.41 -14.71 8.08
N PRO A 223 -1.96 -13.47 8.40
CA PRO A 223 -2.65 -12.58 9.34
C PRO A 223 -4.00 -12.06 8.85
N CYS A 224 -4.27 -12.18 7.55
CA CYS A 224 -5.49 -11.73 6.90
C CYS A 224 -5.83 -12.63 5.71
N LYS A 225 -7.10 -12.61 5.29
CA LYS A 225 -7.48 -13.22 4.02
C LYS A 225 -6.77 -12.45 2.88
N PRO A 226 -5.85 -13.09 2.13
CA PRO A 226 -5.13 -12.41 1.07
C PRO A 226 -6.09 -11.88 0.01
N SER A 227 -5.68 -10.82 -0.70
CA SER A 227 -6.40 -10.40 -1.91
C SER A 227 -6.43 -11.54 -2.92
N LYS A 228 -7.46 -11.58 -3.78
CA LYS A 228 -7.56 -12.61 -4.85
C LYS A 228 -6.26 -12.71 -5.66
N LYS A 229 -5.62 -11.58 -5.92
CA LYS A 229 -4.37 -11.48 -6.68
C LYS A 229 -3.20 -12.16 -5.96
N ILE A 230 -3.05 -11.91 -4.66
CA ILE A 230 -2.02 -12.56 -3.83
C ILE A 230 -2.33 -14.05 -3.67
N GLU A 231 -3.59 -14.42 -3.45
CA GLU A 231 -4.05 -15.80 -3.33
C GLU A 231 -3.73 -16.61 -4.60
N THR A 232 -4.03 -16.06 -5.78
CA THR A 232 -3.66 -16.68 -7.06
C THR A 232 -2.14 -16.85 -7.18
N LEU A 233 -1.35 -15.83 -6.82
CA LEU A 233 0.11 -15.92 -6.88
C LEU A 233 0.66 -17.06 -6.01
N ILE A 234 0.18 -17.17 -4.76
CA ILE A 234 0.58 -18.21 -3.81
C ILE A 234 0.20 -19.59 -4.37
N ARG A 235 -1.05 -19.78 -4.80
CA ARG A 235 -1.52 -21.05 -5.38
C ARG A 235 -0.71 -21.47 -6.60
N THR A 236 -0.50 -20.55 -7.55
CA THR A 236 0.32 -20.84 -8.74
C THR A 236 1.73 -21.24 -8.35
N PHE A 237 2.34 -20.56 -7.37
CA PHE A 237 3.67 -20.91 -6.90
C PHE A 237 3.73 -22.32 -6.29
N ILE A 238 2.79 -22.66 -5.41
CA ILE A 238 2.71 -23.99 -4.77
C ILE A 238 2.54 -25.08 -5.85
N ASN A 239 1.59 -24.91 -6.77
CA ASN A 239 1.33 -25.87 -7.85
C ASN A 239 2.57 -26.08 -8.74
N CYS A 240 3.30 -25.00 -9.07
CA CYS A 240 4.52 -25.08 -9.86
C CYS A 240 5.68 -25.80 -9.14
N LYS A 241 5.68 -25.83 -7.80
CA LYS A 241 6.71 -26.49 -7.00
C LYS A 241 6.37 -27.95 -6.73
N GLN A 242 5.10 -28.26 -6.51
CA GLN A 242 4.61 -29.63 -6.31
C GLN A 242 4.59 -30.45 -7.61
N GLY A 243 4.40 -29.81 -8.78
CA GLY A 243 4.50 -30.50 -10.07
C GLY A 243 5.93 -30.80 -10.55
N LYS A 244 6.95 -30.49 -9.74
CA LYS A 244 8.39 -30.70 -10.05
C LYS A 244 9.09 -31.68 -9.12
N SER A 245 8.37 -32.23 -8.15
CA SER A 245 8.80 -33.29 -7.23
C SER A 245 8.27 -34.63 -7.72
#